data_AF-A0AAU3V2L7-F1
#
_entry.id   AF-A0AAU3V2L7-F1
#
_cell.length_a   1.000
_cell.length_b   1.000
_cell.length_c   1.000
_cell.angle_alpha   90.00
_cell.angle_beta   90.00
_cell.angle_gamma   90.00
#
_symmetry.space_group_name_H-M   'P 1'
#
loop_
_entity.id
_entity.type
_entity.pdbx_description
1 polymer ?
#
loop_
_entity_poly.entity_id
_entity_poly.type
_entity_poly.pdbx_seq_one_letter_code
_entity_poly.pdbx_strand_id
1 'polypeptide(L)'
;MSLGRINDGNERADAREMSRFSTAAWARTSVTVGRNGAPVPALALRAPDGSLVVELDDFGRPLPVTEDGVGLVARLEESWTAVPADPRTVAQLRAESLELRYLLLHRLDRETAAPAALFHCLPWNRVEAAAHSVAALLHPVGTPPSSAKGVVRAPEARELRHWFTPAATSLAGPLSVLEAGLRGDRGGLWFGREAAALLTGLLTADLARLPASTRSALAALAERLGADPALRHGARLAGTRLTGPATVFVDLSLTVRLDSEFVLLASSGELEDEDERVVTLRERPLTAEVAVTRDGMVDVELAIDDDGTAPVRSVAQDGPLCYPVRMNPVRGTAGAGVPARYWMVLDRAGSGWNGFLTVPVPDGQFDIGLDAPPLALPFLDRVPLAELRASLHANELIGSTRWHEMIDGLHRHHPAHTALAAYDAELPE
;
A
#
# COMPACT_ATOMS: atom_id res chain seq x y z
N MET A 1 -9.32 21.55 -41.58
CA MET A 1 -8.62 21.83 -40.30
C MET A 1 -8.32 20.51 -39.63
N SER A 2 -7.05 20.12 -39.55
CA SER A 2 -6.64 18.95 -38.77
C SER A 2 -6.84 19.30 -37.29
N LEU A 3 -7.62 18.48 -36.58
CA LEU A 3 -7.57 18.46 -35.13
C LEU A 3 -6.11 18.13 -34.78
N GLY A 4 -5.33 19.12 -34.34
CA GLY A 4 -4.00 18.84 -33.79
C GLY A 4 -4.10 17.76 -32.71
N ARG A 5 -3.03 16.98 -32.49
CA ARG A 5 -2.92 15.84 -31.55
C ARG A 5 -4.10 15.74 -30.57
N ILE A 6 -5.19 15.08 -30.99
CA ILE A 6 -6.26 14.72 -30.06
C ILE A 6 -5.60 13.73 -29.11
N ASN A 7 -5.62 14.05 -27.82
CA ASN A 7 -5.01 13.30 -26.72
C ASN A 7 -4.75 11.83 -27.11
N ASP A 8 -3.51 11.47 -27.44
CA ASP A 8 -3.05 10.17 -27.98
C ASP A 8 -3.17 9.06 -26.90
N GLY A 9 -4.24 9.05 -26.09
CA GLY A 9 -4.38 8.22 -24.90
C GLY A 9 -3.48 8.64 -23.75
N ASN A 10 -3.01 9.89 -23.71
CA ASN A 10 -2.25 10.40 -22.56
C ASN A 10 -3.20 10.96 -21.49
N GLU A 11 -3.59 10.09 -20.55
CA GLU A 11 -4.34 10.39 -19.32
C GLU A 11 -3.76 11.52 -18.44
N ARG A 12 -2.59 12.06 -18.80
CA ARG A 12 -1.91 13.15 -18.08
C ARG A 12 -2.07 14.52 -18.74
N ALA A 13 -2.58 14.59 -19.97
CA ALA A 13 -2.84 15.86 -20.64
C ALA A 13 -4.33 16.19 -20.55
N ASP A 14 -4.67 17.30 -19.90
CA ASP A 14 -6.04 17.80 -19.90
C ASP A 14 -6.33 18.44 -21.27
N ALA A 15 -7.33 17.91 -21.98
CA ALA A 15 -7.75 18.46 -23.25
C ALA A 15 -8.09 19.96 -23.15
N ARG A 16 -8.57 20.43 -21.99
CA ARG A 16 -8.91 21.84 -21.75
C ARG A 16 -7.71 22.78 -21.79
N GLU A 17 -6.52 22.28 -21.47
CA GLU A 17 -5.27 23.05 -21.56
C GLU A 17 -4.81 23.22 -23.01
N MET A 18 -5.37 22.46 -23.95
CA MET A 18 -5.06 22.64 -25.35
C MET A 18 -5.73 23.93 -25.86
N SER A 19 -5.02 24.66 -26.72
CA SER A 19 -5.42 25.99 -27.19
C SER A 19 -6.87 26.03 -27.71
N ARG A 20 -7.32 24.98 -28.40
CA ARG A 20 -8.68 24.86 -28.94
C ARG A 20 -9.79 24.88 -27.88
N PHE A 21 -9.52 24.35 -26.69
CA PHE A 21 -10.47 24.30 -25.59
C PHE A 21 -10.35 25.50 -24.65
N SER A 22 -9.16 26.13 -24.60
CA SER A 22 -8.91 27.32 -23.77
C SER A 22 -9.57 28.62 -24.27
N THR A 23 -9.87 28.74 -25.58
CA THR A 23 -10.31 30.01 -26.19
C THR A 23 -11.80 30.10 -26.50
N ALA A 24 -12.55 28.99 -26.45
CA ALA A 24 -13.97 28.96 -26.81
C ALA A 24 -14.82 28.48 -25.62
N ALA A 25 -16.06 28.98 -25.51
CA ALA A 25 -17.00 28.59 -24.46
C ALA A 25 -17.60 27.20 -24.74
N TRP A 26 -16.81 26.15 -24.51
CA TRP A 26 -17.27 24.77 -24.62
C TRP A 26 -18.25 24.43 -23.49
N ALA A 27 -19.39 23.83 -23.84
CA ALA A 27 -20.41 23.41 -22.88
C ALA A 27 -20.51 21.88 -22.80
N ARG A 28 -20.74 21.34 -21.60
CA ARG A 28 -21.02 19.91 -21.39
C ARG A 28 -22.36 19.54 -22.02
N THR A 29 -22.37 18.43 -22.77
CA THR A 29 -23.54 17.85 -23.42
C THR A 29 -23.44 16.33 -23.40
N SER A 30 -24.51 15.64 -23.77
CA SER A 30 -24.44 14.25 -24.22
C SER A 30 -24.58 14.15 -25.74
N VAL A 31 -24.03 13.09 -26.33
CA VAL A 31 -24.25 12.70 -27.73
C VAL A 31 -24.29 11.18 -27.85
N THR A 32 -25.20 10.66 -28.67
CA THR A 32 -25.31 9.22 -28.89
C THR A 32 -24.19 8.70 -29.80
N VAL A 33 -23.40 7.75 -29.32
CA VAL A 33 -22.28 7.13 -30.05
C VAL A 33 -22.25 5.62 -29.83
N GLY A 34 -21.56 4.87 -30.68
CA GLY A 34 -21.42 3.42 -30.53
C GLY A 34 -20.38 3.04 -29.47
N ARG A 35 -20.75 2.18 -28.52
CA ARG A 35 -19.87 1.52 -27.54
C ARG A 35 -20.06 0.01 -27.66
N ASN A 36 -19.01 -0.71 -28.06
CA ASN A 36 -19.05 -2.17 -28.30
C ASN A 36 -20.21 -2.60 -29.24
N GLY A 37 -20.52 -1.77 -30.25
CA GLY A 37 -21.60 -2.03 -31.20
C GLY A 37 -23.00 -1.60 -30.75
N ALA A 38 -23.18 -1.11 -29.52
CA ALA A 38 -24.46 -0.59 -29.01
C ALA A 38 -24.45 0.95 -28.91
N PRO A 39 -25.53 1.66 -29.28
CA PRO A 39 -25.62 3.10 -29.09
C PRO A 39 -25.74 3.45 -27.60
N VAL A 40 -24.94 4.41 -27.13
CA VAL A 40 -24.98 4.94 -25.76
C VAL A 40 -24.90 6.47 -25.75
N PRO A 41 -25.59 7.16 -24.83
CA PRO A 41 -25.34 8.58 -24.59
C PRO A 41 -23.98 8.75 -23.92
N ALA A 42 -23.05 9.40 -24.61
CA ALA A 42 -21.69 9.66 -24.12
C ALA A 42 -21.49 11.12 -23.75
N LEU A 43 -20.66 11.36 -22.73
CA LEU A 43 -20.25 12.70 -22.32
C LEU A 43 -19.46 13.37 -23.45
N ALA A 44 -19.81 14.62 -23.73
CA ALA A 44 -19.18 15.40 -24.78
C ALA A 44 -19.08 16.88 -24.42
N LEU A 45 -18.21 17.58 -25.16
CA LEU A 45 -18.12 19.02 -25.19
C LEU A 45 -18.67 19.53 -26.52
N ARG A 46 -19.51 20.56 -26.47
CA ARG A 46 -20.05 21.27 -27.63
C ARG A 46 -19.50 22.69 -27.69
N ALA A 47 -18.93 23.06 -28.83
CA ALA A 47 -18.53 24.44 -29.09
C ALA A 47 -19.69 25.27 -29.66
N PRO A 48 -19.62 26.62 -29.59
CA PRO A 48 -20.65 27.50 -30.15
C PRO A 48 -20.86 27.34 -31.67
N ASP A 49 -19.84 26.89 -32.41
CA ASP A 49 -19.92 26.62 -33.84
C ASP A 49 -20.58 25.26 -34.19
N GLY A 50 -21.02 24.52 -33.17
CA GLY A 50 -21.65 23.20 -33.32
C GLY A 50 -20.68 22.02 -33.29
N SER A 51 -19.36 22.25 -33.23
CA SER A 51 -18.37 21.17 -33.11
C SER A 51 -18.59 20.34 -31.85
N LEU A 52 -18.39 19.03 -31.95
CA LEU A 52 -18.52 18.07 -30.86
C LEU A 52 -17.22 17.29 -30.63
N VAL A 53 -16.87 17.10 -29.37
CA VAL A 53 -15.77 16.24 -28.92
C VAL A 53 -16.31 15.30 -27.86
N VAL A 54 -16.10 13.99 -28.05
CA VAL A 54 -16.57 12.95 -27.14
C VAL A 54 -15.46 12.61 -26.14
N GLU A 55 -15.83 12.51 -24.87
CA GLU A 55 -14.93 12.07 -23.80
C GLU A 55 -14.80 10.54 -23.83
N LEU A 56 -13.57 10.06 -23.67
CA LEU A 56 -13.25 8.63 -23.70
C LEU A 56 -12.75 8.19 -22.31
N ASP A 57 -12.99 6.93 -21.97
CA ASP A 57 -12.38 6.26 -20.81
C ASP A 57 -10.92 5.88 -21.08
N ASP A 58 -10.23 5.39 -20.05
CA ASP A 58 -8.81 4.95 -20.11
C ASP A 58 -8.57 3.81 -21.12
N PHE A 59 -9.63 3.19 -21.67
CA PHE A 59 -9.56 2.16 -22.71
C PHE A 59 -9.93 2.71 -24.10
N GLY A 60 -10.07 4.03 -24.24
CA GLY A 60 -10.43 4.69 -25.50
C GLY A 60 -11.89 4.48 -25.91
N ARG A 61 -12.78 4.13 -24.99
CA ARG A 61 -14.21 3.90 -25.28
C ARG A 61 -15.03 5.11 -24.86
N PRO A 62 -16.15 5.43 -25.53
CA PRO A 62 -17.01 6.53 -25.13
C PRO A 62 -17.50 6.41 -23.69
N LEU A 63 -17.43 7.52 -22.95
CA LEU A 63 -17.79 7.60 -21.53
C LEU A 63 -19.31 7.77 -21.34
N PRO A 64 -20.05 6.76 -20.85
CA PRO A 64 -21.51 6.87 -20.73
C PRO A 64 -21.93 7.87 -19.65
N VAL A 65 -22.98 8.65 -19.93
CA VAL A 65 -23.52 9.64 -19.00
C VAL A 65 -25.04 9.77 -19.15
N THR A 66 -25.74 10.03 -18.04
CA THR A 66 -27.17 10.39 -18.08
C THR A 66 -27.37 11.89 -18.36
N GLU A 67 -28.59 12.33 -18.66
CA GLU A 67 -28.87 13.78 -18.80
C GLU A 67 -28.59 14.55 -17.51
N ASP A 68 -29.01 14.00 -16.36
CA ASP A 68 -28.69 14.55 -15.04
C ASP A 68 -27.18 14.55 -14.77
N GLY A 69 -26.47 13.54 -15.25
CA GLY A 69 -25.03 13.39 -15.18
C GLY A 69 -24.27 14.49 -15.92
N VAL A 70 -24.75 14.92 -17.08
CA VAL A 70 -24.16 16.07 -17.82
C VAL A 70 -24.23 17.34 -16.97
N GLY A 71 -25.40 17.62 -16.40
CA GLY A 71 -25.59 18.78 -15.53
C GLY A 71 -24.78 18.68 -14.24
N LEU A 72 -24.62 17.47 -13.69
CA LEU A 72 -23.77 17.22 -12.53
C LEU A 72 -22.31 17.52 -12.83
N VAL A 73 -21.75 16.99 -13.92
CA VAL A 73 -20.35 17.25 -14.32
C VAL A 73 -20.11 18.74 -14.48
N ALA A 74 -21.01 19.45 -15.18
CA ALA A 74 -20.89 20.90 -15.35
C ALA A 74 -20.79 21.64 -14.01
N ARG A 75 -21.67 21.34 -13.04
CA ARG A 75 -21.64 21.96 -11.71
C ARG A 75 -20.37 21.65 -10.91
N LEU A 76 -19.89 20.40 -10.98
CA LEU A 76 -18.65 20.01 -10.31
C LEU A 76 -17.45 20.76 -10.90
N GLU A 77 -17.40 20.92 -12.23
CA GLU A 77 -16.34 21.65 -12.91
C GLU A 77 -16.39 23.17 -12.66
N GLU A 78 -17.58 23.76 -12.54
CA GLU A 78 -17.73 25.16 -12.13
C GLU A 78 -17.17 25.42 -10.71
N SER A 79 -17.26 24.42 -9.83
CA SER A 79 -16.79 24.50 -8.44
C SER A 79 -15.53 23.65 -8.21
N TRP A 80 -14.69 23.44 -9.23
CA TRP A 80 -13.62 22.44 -9.20
C TRP A 80 -12.63 22.62 -8.04
N THR A 81 -12.36 23.85 -7.62
CA THR A 81 -11.47 24.14 -6.49
C THR A 81 -12.11 23.92 -5.12
N ALA A 82 -13.44 23.80 -5.05
CA ALA A 82 -14.22 23.65 -3.84
C ALA A 82 -15.46 22.77 -4.11
N VAL A 83 -15.22 21.55 -4.58
CA VAL A 83 -16.28 20.67 -5.07
C VAL A 83 -17.28 20.32 -3.96
N PRO A 84 -18.60 20.47 -4.19
CA PRO A 84 -19.61 20.08 -3.21
C PRO A 84 -19.58 18.56 -2.98
N ALA A 85 -19.66 18.14 -1.71
CA ALA A 85 -19.62 16.73 -1.30
C ALA A 85 -20.78 16.35 -0.39
N ASP A 86 -21.90 17.07 -0.52
CA ASP A 86 -23.11 16.78 0.23
C ASP A 86 -23.75 15.45 -0.21
N PRO A 87 -24.61 14.83 0.62
CA PRO A 87 -25.20 13.53 0.34
C PRO A 87 -25.97 13.43 -0.99
N ARG A 88 -26.57 14.54 -1.46
CA ARG A 88 -27.28 14.55 -2.75
C ARG A 88 -26.29 14.46 -3.90
N THR A 89 -25.19 15.22 -3.85
CA THR A 89 -24.12 15.16 -4.85
C THR A 89 -23.50 13.77 -4.94
N VAL A 90 -23.21 13.14 -3.79
CA VAL A 90 -22.69 11.76 -3.73
C VAL A 90 -23.69 10.75 -4.30
N ALA A 91 -24.98 10.90 -4.00
CA ALA A 91 -26.03 10.03 -4.55
C ALA A 91 -26.19 10.18 -6.07
N GLN A 92 -26.10 11.40 -6.60
CA GLN A 92 -26.12 11.65 -8.05
C GLN A 92 -24.91 11.02 -8.74
N LEU A 93 -23.69 11.20 -8.21
CA LEU A 93 -22.49 10.52 -8.73
C LEU A 93 -22.66 8.99 -8.68
N ARG A 94 -23.27 8.46 -7.61
CA ARG A 94 -23.53 7.01 -7.48
C ARG A 94 -24.56 6.49 -8.49
N ALA A 95 -25.37 7.33 -9.13
CA ALA A 95 -26.28 6.90 -10.18
C ALA A 95 -25.60 6.78 -11.55
N GLU A 96 -24.46 7.45 -11.74
CA GLU A 96 -23.72 7.47 -13.02
C GLU A 96 -22.89 6.20 -13.28
N SER A 97 -22.36 6.06 -14.50
CA SER A 97 -21.46 4.96 -14.85
C SER A 97 -20.22 4.90 -13.95
N LEU A 98 -19.66 3.72 -13.72
CA LEU A 98 -18.44 3.57 -12.89
C LEU A 98 -17.25 4.26 -13.55
N GLU A 99 -17.21 4.24 -14.88
CA GLU A 99 -16.21 4.90 -15.69
C GLU A 99 -16.22 6.41 -15.46
N LEU A 100 -17.41 7.04 -15.47
CA LEU A 100 -17.53 8.47 -15.19
C LEU A 100 -17.12 8.80 -13.75
N ARG A 101 -17.57 8.00 -12.76
CA ARG A 101 -17.17 8.18 -11.36
C ARG A 101 -15.66 8.11 -11.20
N TYR A 102 -15.02 7.12 -11.80
CA TYR A 102 -13.58 6.93 -11.74
C TYR A 102 -12.83 8.09 -12.40
N LEU A 103 -13.21 8.49 -13.62
CA LEU A 103 -12.55 9.58 -14.33
C LEU A 103 -12.60 10.87 -13.51
N LEU A 104 -13.79 11.22 -12.98
CA LEU A 104 -13.97 12.42 -12.17
C LEU A 104 -13.17 12.38 -10.86
N LEU A 105 -13.25 11.27 -10.11
CA LEU A 105 -12.55 11.13 -8.84
C LEU A 105 -11.03 11.10 -9.03
N HIS A 106 -10.54 10.40 -10.06
CA HIS A 106 -9.12 10.35 -10.38
C HIS A 106 -8.58 11.73 -10.74
N ARG A 107 -9.31 12.47 -11.57
CA ARG A 107 -8.93 13.81 -11.97
C ARG A 107 -8.98 14.78 -10.78
N LEU A 108 -10.04 14.70 -9.97
CA LEU A 108 -10.20 15.56 -8.79
C LEU A 108 -9.09 15.33 -7.76
N ASP A 109 -8.72 14.07 -7.51
CA ASP A 109 -7.63 13.70 -6.59
C ASP A 109 -6.26 14.18 -7.07
N ARG A 110 -6.03 14.20 -8.39
CA ARG A 110 -4.79 14.69 -8.99
C ARG A 110 -4.68 16.21 -9.01
N GLU A 111 -5.79 16.90 -9.23
CA GLU A 111 -5.81 18.36 -9.44
C GLU A 111 -6.09 19.15 -8.15
N THR A 112 -6.66 18.52 -7.13
CA THR A 112 -7.19 19.22 -5.96
C THR A 112 -7.10 18.41 -4.66
N ALA A 113 -7.40 19.03 -3.53
CA ALA A 113 -7.68 18.32 -2.27
C ALA A 113 -9.14 17.79 -2.27
N ALA A 114 -9.36 16.67 -2.97
CA ALA A 114 -10.69 16.09 -3.17
C ALA A 114 -11.42 15.78 -1.83
N PRO A 115 -12.66 16.25 -1.63
CA PRO A 115 -13.45 15.89 -0.45
C PRO A 115 -13.67 14.38 -0.32
N ALA A 116 -13.34 13.82 0.84
CA ALA A 116 -13.34 12.38 1.06
C ALA A 116 -14.72 11.70 0.84
N ALA A 117 -15.81 12.41 1.13
CA ALA A 117 -17.17 11.90 0.95
C ALA A 117 -17.54 11.59 -0.51
N LEU A 118 -16.90 12.23 -1.50
CA LEU A 118 -17.13 11.94 -2.92
C LEU A 118 -16.73 10.52 -3.29
N PHE A 119 -15.68 9.98 -2.65
CA PHE A 119 -15.23 8.61 -2.88
C PHE A 119 -16.23 7.55 -2.38
N HIS A 120 -17.21 7.93 -1.56
CA HIS A 120 -18.27 7.02 -1.11
C HIS A 120 -19.29 6.69 -2.22
N CYS A 121 -19.17 7.30 -3.40
CA CYS A 121 -19.94 6.93 -4.58
C CYS A 121 -19.41 5.65 -5.28
N LEU A 122 -18.20 5.19 -4.94
CA LEU A 122 -17.61 3.95 -5.44
C LEU A 122 -18.36 2.70 -4.92
N PRO A 123 -18.28 1.55 -5.63
CA PRO A 123 -19.03 0.35 -5.29
C PRO A 123 -18.38 -0.45 -4.13
N TRP A 124 -18.24 0.19 -2.96
CA TRP A 124 -17.52 -0.33 -1.78
C TRP A 124 -18.03 -1.69 -1.29
N ASN A 125 -19.30 -2.01 -1.53
CA ASN A 125 -19.88 -3.32 -1.27
C ASN A 125 -19.12 -4.47 -1.97
N ARG A 126 -18.44 -4.19 -3.09
CA ARG A 126 -17.58 -5.16 -3.78
C ARG A 126 -16.28 -5.44 -3.01
N VAL A 127 -15.68 -4.41 -2.42
CA VAL A 127 -14.49 -4.54 -1.55
C VAL A 127 -14.87 -5.30 -0.28
N GLU A 128 -16.01 -4.97 0.32
CA GLU A 128 -16.57 -5.69 1.46
C GLU A 128 -16.78 -7.18 1.13
N ALA A 129 -17.43 -7.50 0.01
CA ALA A 129 -17.65 -8.89 -0.39
C ALA A 129 -16.34 -9.67 -0.58
N ALA A 130 -15.34 -9.06 -1.23
CA ALA A 130 -14.02 -9.68 -1.38
C ALA A 130 -13.31 -9.86 -0.03
N ALA A 131 -13.39 -8.88 0.88
CA ALA A 131 -12.82 -8.97 2.22
C ALA A 131 -13.43 -10.11 3.05
N HIS A 132 -14.76 -10.23 3.05
CA HIS A 132 -15.45 -11.35 3.69
C HIS A 132 -15.09 -12.70 3.06
N SER A 133 -14.96 -12.76 1.73
CA SER A 133 -14.58 -13.99 1.05
C SER A 133 -13.16 -14.43 1.43
N VAL A 134 -12.18 -13.52 1.43
CA VAL A 134 -10.81 -13.84 1.85
C VAL A 134 -10.77 -14.27 3.30
N ALA A 135 -11.46 -13.55 4.20
CA ALA A 135 -11.54 -13.91 5.61
C ALA A 135 -12.11 -15.32 5.83
N ALA A 136 -13.18 -15.68 5.11
CA ALA A 136 -13.78 -17.01 5.18
C ALA A 136 -12.87 -18.12 4.64
N LEU A 137 -12.09 -17.83 3.59
CA LEU A 137 -11.14 -18.79 3.01
C LEU A 137 -9.90 -19.00 3.89
N LEU A 138 -9.48 -17.98 4.66
CA LEU A 138 -8.38 -18.08 5.61
C LEU A 138 -8.75 -18.87 6.88
N HIS A 139 -10.04 -18.87 7.25
CA HIS A 139 -10.54 -19.56 8.45
C HIS A 139 -11.84 -20.31 8.12
N PRO A 140 -11.76 -21.44 7.41
CA PRO A 140 -12.94 -22.24 7.10
C PRO A 140 -13.54 -22.81 8.41
N VAL A 141 -14.65 -22.26 8.86
CA VAL A 141 -15.39 -22.77 10.02
C VAL A 141 -16.22 -23.97 9.56
N GLY A 142 -15.77 -25.18 9.92
CA GLY A 142 -16.48 -26.45 9.66
C GLY A 142 -16.24 -27.05 8.27
N THR A 143 -16.60 -28.33 8.12
CA THR A 143 -16.58 -29.05 6.83
C THR A 143 -17.40 -28.25 5.82
N PRO A 144 -16.83 -27.83 4.67
CA PRO A 144 -17.61 -27.14 3.66
C PRO A 144 -18.74 -28.09 3.25
N PRO A 145 -20.03 -27.69 3.30
CA PRO A 145 -21.06 -28.52 2.74
C PRO A 145 -20.69 -28.76 1.27
N SER A 146 -20.78 -30.02 0.85
CA SER A 146 -20.52 -30.56 -0.50
C SER A 146 -21.38 -29.90 -1.62
N SER A 147 -22.02 -28.76 -1.31
CA SER A 147 -22.89 -27.95 -2.14
C SER A 147 -22.62 -26.45 -1.96
N ALA A 148 -21.38 -26.02 -1.69
CA ALA A 148 -20.98 -24.60 -1.75
C ALA A 148 -20.96 -24.04 -3.19
N LYS A 149 -22.03 -24.29 -3.96
CA LYS A 149 -22.40 -23.56 -5.19
C LYS A 149 -22.87 -22.11 -4.90
N GLY A 150 -22.53 -21.55 -3.74
CA GLY A 150 -23.11 -20.31 -3.23
C GLY A 150 -22.11 -19.31 -2.64
N VAL A 151 -20.80 -19.59 -2.65
CA VAL A 151 -19.82 -18.53 -2.36
C VAL A 151 -19.83 -17.60 -3.57
N VAL A 152 -20.50 -16.46 -3.42
CA VAL A 152 -20.61 -15.42 -4.46
C VAL A 152 -19.21 -15.07 -4.93
N ARG A 153 -18.94 -15.35 -6.21
CA ARG A 153 -17.67 -14.97 -6.84
C ARG A 153 -17.55 -13.45 -6.77
N ALA A 154 -16.47 -12.93 -6.19
CA ALA A 154 -16.22 -11.51 -6.24
C ALA A 154 -16.03 -11.04 -7.70
N PRO A 155 -16.21 -9.73 -7.96
CA PRO A 155 -15.97 -9.15 -9.27
C PRO A 155 -14.56 -9.43 -9.79
N GLU A 156 -14.36 -9.35 -11.10
CA GLU A 156 -13.05 -9.61 -11.70
C GLU A 156 -11.96 -8.71 -11.10
N ALA A 157 -10.87 -9.33 -10.65
CA ALA A 157 -9.75 -8.70 -9.93
C ALA A 157 -9.21 -7.42 -10.58
N ARG A 158 -9.19 -7.40 -11.91
CA ARG A 158 -8.67 -6.28 -12.70
C ARG A 158 -9.58 -5.06 -12.64
N GLU A 159 -10.89 -5.27 -12.57
CA GLU A 159 -11.88 -4.19 -12.46
C GLU A 159 -11.78 -3.51 -11.09
N LEU A 160 -11.72 -4.29 -10.01
CA LEU A 160 -11.62 -3.73 -8.66
C LEU A 160 -10.36 -2.90 -8.46
N ARG A 161 -9.21 -3.39 -8.94
CA ARG A 161 -7.96 -2.63 -8.84
C ARG A 161 -8.07 -1.26 -9.53
N HIS A 162 -8.59 -1.24 -10.75
CA HIS A 162 -8.71 -0.01 -11.54
C HIS A 162 -9.64 1.00 -10.86
N TRP A 163 -10.87 0.60 -10.53
CA TRP A 163 -11.90 1.53 -10.04
C TRP A 163 -11.62 2.14 -8.67
N PHE A 164 -10.85 1.48 -7.82
CA PHE A 164 -10.56 1.95 -6.45
C PHE A 164 -9.23 2.68 -6.30
N THR A 165 -8.39 2.71 -7.35
CA THR A 165 -7.08 3.38 -7.29
C THR A 165 -7.17 4.84 -6.81
N PRO A 166 -8.16 5.67 -7.21
CA PRO A 166 -8.30 7.04 -6.71
C PRO A 166 -8.63 7.12 -5.20
N ALA A 167 -9.29 6.10 -4.65
CA ALA A 167 -9.71 6.12 -3.25
C ALA A 167 -8.62 5.58 -2.30
N ALA A 168 -7.94 4.51 -2.71
CA ALA A 168 -6.88 3.89 -1.93
C ALA A 168 -5.93 3.11 -2.84
N THR A 169 -4.63 3.33 -2.66
CA THR A 169 -3.60 2.48 -3.26
C THR A 169 -3.43 1.20 -2.46
N SER A 170 -3.00 0.11 -3.10
CA SER A 170 -2.69 -1.17 -2.44
C SER A 170 -3.82 -1.82 -1.62
N LEU A 171 -5.08 -1.50 -1.93
CA LEU A 171 -6.25 -2.13 -1.31
C LEU A 171 -6.87 -3.21 -2.21
N ALA A 172 -7.51 -2.79 -3.30
CA ALA A 172 -8.31 -3.67 -4.14
C ALA A 172 -7.46 -4.70 -4.93
N GLY A 173 -6.27 -4.30 -5.39
CA GLY A 173 -5.35 -5.19 -6.11
C GLY A 173 -4.94 -6.41 -5.27
N PRO A 174 -4.30 -6.19 -4.11
CA PRO A 174 -3.92 -7.29 -3.22
C PRO A 174 -5.09 -8.14 -2.77
N LEU A 175 -6.22 -7.52 -2.43
CA LEU A 175 -7.42 -8.23 -2.02
C LEU A 175 -7.90 -9.23 -3.08
N SER A 176 -7.93 -8.81 -4.35
CA SER A 176 -8.34 -9.71 -5.44
C SER A 176 -7.33 -10.83 -5.72
N VAL A 177 -6.04 -10.58 -5.54
CA VAL A 177 -5.01 -11.64 -5.70
C VAL A 177 -5.10 -12.64 -4.56
N LEU A 178 -5.28 -12.18 -3.31
CA LEU A 178 -5.48 -13.04 -2.14
C LEU A 178 -6.69 -13.96 -2.36
N GLU A 179 -7.80 -13.40 -2.82
CA GLU A 179 -9.03 -14.16 -3.05
C GLU A 179 -8.87 -15.23 -4.15
N ALA A 180 -8.29 -14.87 -5.30
CA ALA A 180 -8.03 -15.80 -6.39
C ALA A 180 -7.04 -16.90 -5.98
N GLY A 181 -5.97 -16.52 -5.26
CA GLY A 181 -4.96 -17.44 -4.75
C GLY A 181 -5.53 -18.44 -3.75
N LEU A 182 -6.37 -18.00 -2.82
CA LEU A 182 -7.01 -18.87 -1.83
C LEU A 182 -8.03 -19.84 -2.45
N ARG A 183 -8.63 -19.50 -3.60
CA ARG A 183 -9.50 -20.42 -4.36
C ARG A 183 -8.74 -21.46 -5.19
N GLY A 184 -7.42 -21.31 -5.34
CA GLY A 184 -6.60 -22.17 -6.19
C GLY A 184 -6.56 -21.74 -7.66
N ASP A 185 -7.10 -20.57 -8.00
CA ASP A 185 -7.06 -20.02 -9.37
C ASP A 185 -5.68 -19.46 -9.74
N ARG A 186 -4.72 -19.44 -8.79
CA ARG A 186 -3.37 -18.92 -8.96
C ARG A 186 -2.33 -19.86 -8.34
N GLY A 187 -1.35 -20.27 -9.14
CA GLY A 187 -0.16 -20.97 -8.67
C GLY A 187 0.99 -20.02 -8.29
N GLY A 188 2.03 -20.57 -7.67
CA GLY A 188 3.25 -19.85 -7.29
C GLY A 188 3.16 -19.09 -5.96
N LEU A 189 4.16 -18.26 -5.70
CA LEU A 189 4.30 -17.44 -4.49
C LEU A 189 3.51 -16.15 -4.65
N TRP A 190 2.68 -15.80 -3.67
CA TRP A 190 1.86 -14.58 -3.72
C TRP A 190 1.36 -14.13 -2.36
N PHE A 191 1.19 -15.05 -1.40
CA PHE A 191 0.47 -14.75 -0.15
C PHE A 191 1.16 -13.65 0.65
N GLY A 192 2.45 -13.78 0.92
CA GLY A 192 3.24 -12.81 1.67
C GLY A 192 3.28 -11.44 1.02
N ARG A 193 3.48 -11.37 -0.31
CA ARG A 193 3.46 -10.10 -1.06
C ARG A 193 2.14 -9.36 -0.89
N GLU A 194 1.04 -10.06 -1.11
CA GLU A 194 -0.28 -9.42 -1.18
C GLU A 194 -0.85 -9.14 0.23
N ALA A 195 -0.56 -10.01 1.21
CA ALA A 195 -0.91 -9.74 2.61
C ALA A 195 -0.16 -8.51 3.14
N ALA A 196 1.16 -8.45 2.94
CA ALA A 196 1.96 -7.29 3.35
C ALA A 196 1.58 -6.01 2.60
N ALA A 197 1.30 -6.10 1.29
CA ALA A 197 0.83 -4.96 0.50
C ALA A 197 -0.54 -4.45 0.98
N LEU A 198 -1.47 -5.36 1.29
CA LEU A 198 -2.77 -5.00 1.84
C LEU A 198 -2.62 -4.31 3.19
N LEU A 199 -1.90 -4.91 4.15
CA LEU A 199 -1.69 -4.34 5.48
C LEU A 199 -1.01 -2.98 5.41
N THR A 200 0.01 -2.84 4.55
CA THR A 200 0.67 -1.54 4.30
C THR A 200 -0.32 -0.52 3.73
N GLY A 201 -1.17 -0.92 2.78
CA GLY A 201 -2.21 -0.06 2.21
C GLY A 201 -3.24 0.37 3.24
N LEU A 202 -3.64 -0.50 4.16
CA LEU A 202 -4.56 -0.16 5.26
C LEU A 202 -3.94 0.83 6.26
N LEU A 203 -2.64 0.70 6.54
CA LEU A 203 -1.90 1.62 7.41
C LEU A 203 -1.75 3.02 6.81
N THR A 204 -1.72 3.15 5.47
CA THR A 204 -1.54 4.43 4.78
C THR A 204 -2.83 5.03 4.21
N ALA A 205 -3.94 4.28 4.24
CA ALA A 205 -5.21 4.74 3.70
C ALA A 205 -5.75 6.01 4.40
N ASP A 206 -6.38 6.87 3.61
CA ASP A 206 -7.23 7.96 4.09
C ASP A 206 -8.56 7.37 4.60
N LEU A 207 -8.68 7.29 5.92
CA LEU A 207 -9.84 6.68 6.59
C LEU A 207 -11.15 7.42 6.31
N ALA A 208 -11.10 8.70 5.94
CA ALA A 208 -12.30 9.47 5.61
C ALA A 208 -12.89 9.06 4.25
N ARG A 209 -12.08 8.53 3.34
CA ARG A 209 -12.53 8.02 2.02
C ARG A 209 -13.21 6.66 2.11
N LEU A 210 -13.00 5.93 3.22
CA LEU A 210 -13.56 4.60 3.45
C LEU A 210 -14.90 4.68 4.20
N PRO A 211 -15.99 4.11 3.66
CA PRO A 211 -17.23 3.95 4.42
C PRO A 211 -17.00 3.12 5.68
N ALA A 212 -17.76 3.41 6.74
CA ALA A 212 -17.61 2.74 8.04
C ALA A 212 -17.79 1.21 7.95
N SER A 213 -18.77 0.72 7.18
CA SER A 213 -18.99 -0.71 6.92
C SER A 213 -17.76 -1.37 6.30
N THR A 214 -17.12 -0.67 5.35
CA THR A 214 -15.93 -1.17 4.68
C THR A 214 -14.73 -1.20 5.60
N ARG A 215 -14.55 -0.19 6.46
CA ARG A 215 -13.49 -0.21 7.49
C ARG A 215 -13.66 -1.41 8.43
N SER A 216 -14.88 -1.69 8.86
CA SER A 216 -15.17 -2.86 9.70
C SER A 216 -14.84 -4.18 9.00
N ALA A 217 -15.24 -4.34 7.74
CA ALA A 217 -14.94 -5.56 6.96
C ALA A 217 -13.42 -5.75 6.75
N LEU A 218 -12.68 -4.68 6.46
CA LEU A 218 -11.23 -4.71 6.29
C LEU A 218 -10.50 -4.95 7.60
N ALA A 219 -10.97 -4.40 8.72
CA ALA A 219 -10.41 -4.65 10.04
C ALA A 219 -10.57 -6.13 10.45
N ALA A 220 -11.76 -6.70 10.20
CA ALA A 220 -12.00 -8.12 10.43
C ALA A 220 -11.10 -9.00 9.54
N LEU A 221 -10.85 -8.61 8.28
CA LEU A 221 -9.89 -9.30 7.43
C LEU A 221 -8.45 -9.19 7.97
N ALA A 222 -8.03 -8.00 8.41
CA ALA A 222 -6.70 -7.80 8.99
C ALA A 222 -6.50 -8.72 10.20
N GLU A 223 -7.48 -8.82 11.10
CA GLU A 223 -7.47 -9.77 12.23
C GLU A 223 -7.23 -11.22 11.77
N ARG A 224 -7.88 -11.67 10.68
CA ARG A 224 -7.66 -13.01 10.12
C ARG A 224 -6.27 -13.18 9.51
N LEU A 225 -5.69 -12.15 8.89
CA LEU A 225 -4.31 -12.21 8.42
C LEU A 225 -3.31 -12.32 9.58
N GLY A 226 -3.63 -11.71 10.72
CA GLY A 226 -2.82 -11.78 11.95
C GLY A 226 -2.79 -13.16 12.64
N ALA A 227 -3.49 -14.15 12.11
CA ALA A 227 -3.30 -15.54 12.51
C ALA A 227 -1.88 -16.04 12.20
N ASP A 228 -1.24 -15.53 11.13
CA ASP A 228 0.20 -15.70 10.92
C ASP A 228 0.98 -14.83 11.93
N PRO A 229 1.83 -15.42 12.79
CA PRO A 229 2.62 -14.67 13.77
C PRO A 229 3.45 -13.53 13.17
N ALA A 230 4.02 -13.72 11.98
CA ALA A 230 4.85 -12.72 11.32
C ALA A 230 4.04 -11.50 10.84
N LEU A 231 2.74 -11.66 10.57
CA LEU A 231 1.85 -10.58 10.17
C LEU A 231 1.07 -9.96 11.34
N ARG A 232 1.06 -10.60 12.52
CA ARG A 232 0.16 -10.28 13.63
C ARG A 232 0.23 -8.83 14.09
N HIS A 233 1.45 -8.29 14.24
CA HIS A 233 1.65 -6.88 14.61
C HIS A 233 1.00 -5.93 13.60
N GLY A 234 1.43 -6.01 12.33
CA GLY A 234 0.90 -5.16 11.26
C GLY A 234 -0.60 -5.32 11.05
N ALA A 235 -1.14 -6.53 11.22
CA ALA A 235 -2.57 -6.83 11.19
C ALA A 235 -3.35 -6.13 12.32
N ARG A 236 -2.86 -6.23 13.56
CA ARG A 236 -3.48 -5.59 14.72
C ARG A 236 -3.42 -4.07 14.62
N LEU A 237 -2.29 -3.52 14.17
CA LEU A 237 -2.11 -2.10 13.95
C LEU A 237 -3.06 -1.59 12.85
N ALA A 238 -3.15 -2.29 11.71
CA ALA A 238 -4.07 -1.96 10.62
C ALA A 238 -5.54 -2.05 11.06
N GLY A 239 -5.93 -3.12 11.76
CA GLY A 239 -7.29 -3.28 12.30
C GLY A 239 -7.66 -2.17 13.27
N THR A 240 -6.77 -1.86 14.22
CA THR A 240 -6.97 -0.79 15.20
C THR A 240 -7.05 0.58 14.54
N ARG A 241 -6.25 0.85 13.51
CA ARG A 241 -6.34 2.10 12.74
C ARG A 241 -7.72 2.29 12.11
N LEU A 242 -8.32 1.22 11.60
CA LEU A 242 -9.58 1.28 10.84
C LEU A 242 -10.81 1.49 11.73
N THR A 243 -10.84 0.90 12.93
CA THR A 243 -12.03 0.85 13.79
C THR A 243 -11.79 1.27 15.25
N GLY A 244 -10.55 1.29 15.71
CA GLY A 244 -10.17 1.59 17.08
C GLY A 244 -10.00 3.09 17.37
N PRO A 245 -9.92 3.47 18.65
CA PRO A 245 -9.57 4.83 19.04
C PRO A 245 -8.14 5.18 18.59
N ALA A 246 -7.92 6.45 18.22
CA ALA A 246 -6.60 6.93 17.80
C ALA A 246 -5.51 6.74 18.86
N THR A 247 -5.87 6.81 20.15
CA THR A 247 -4.93 6.58 21.26
C THR A 247 -4.40 5.14 21.27
N VAL A 248 -5.28 4.15 21.09
CA VAL A 248 -4.88 2.74 21.05
C VAL A 248 -3.97 2.46 19.86
N PHE A 249 -4.22 3.09 18.71
CA PHE A 249 -3.33 2.98 17.56
C PHE A 249 -1.92 3.49 17.86
N VAL A 250 -1.80 4.63 18.55
CA VAL A 250 -0.50 5.20 18.94
C VAL A 250 0.20 4.28 19.95
N ASP A 251 -0.53 3.76 20.93
CA ASP A 251 0.01 2.86 21.97
C ASP A 251 0.52 1.53 21.39
N LEU A 252 -0.04 1.07 20.26
CA LEU A 252 0.39 -0.13 19.56
C LEU A 252 1.60 0.09 18.66
N SER A 253 1.90 1.33 18.25
CA SER A 253 2.99 1.59 17.31
C SER A 253 4.33 1.24 17.93
N LEU A 254 5.13 0.45 17.22
CA LEU A 254 6.50 0.12 17.57
C LEU A 254 7.43 1.15 16.93
N THR A 255 7.35 2.37 17.44
CA THR A 255 8.23 3.47 17.05
C THR A 255 8.94 4.02 18.28
N VAL A 256 10.27 4.10 18.21
CA VAL A 256 11.10 4.73 19.24
C VAL A 256 11.79 5.96 18.67
N ARG A 257 11.79 7.05 19.43
CA ARG A 257 12.60 8.24 19.15
C ARG A 257 13.92 8.17 19.89
N LEU A 258 15.01 8.32 19.15
CA LEU A 258 16.37 8.34 19.65
C LEU A 258 17.08 9.64 19.24
N ASP A 259 18.20 9.91 19.89
CA ASP A 259 19.02 11.09 19.66
C ASP A 259 20.49 10.68 19.58
N SER A 260 21.16 11.12 18.51
CA SER A 260 22.59 10.93 18.31
C SER A 260 23.46 11.68 19.33
N GLU A 261 22.92 12.66 20.06
CA GLU A 261 23.63 13.33 21.17
C GLU A 261 24.12 12.33 22.22
N PHE A 262 23.43 11.21 22.38
CA PHE A 262 23.90 10.12 23.23
C PHE A 262 25.30 9.60 22.83
N VAL A 263 25.63 9.52 21.54
CA VAL A 263 26.97 9.10 21.06
C VAL A 263 28.03 10.12 21.48
N LEU A 264 27.70 11.41 21.46
CA LEU A 264 28.58 12.49 21.90
C LEU A 264 28.82 12.44 23.42
N LEU A 265 27.75 12.20 24.20
CA LEU A 265 27.85 12.07 25.65
C LEU A 265 28.63 10.81 26.06
N ALA A 266 28.39 9.68 25.39
CA ALA A 266 29.11 8.43 25.64
C ALA A 266 30.60 8.52 25.31
N SER A 267 30.97 9.20 24.21
CA SER A 267 32.37 9.41 23.83
C SER A 267 33.10 10.43 24.69
N SER A 268 32.38 11.33 25.37
CA SER A 268 32.95 12.31 26.30
C SER A 268 33.31 11.73 27.69
N GLY A 269 32.92 10.48 27.98
CA GLY A 269 33.12 9.85 29.28
C GLY A 269 32.19 10.40 30.38
N GLU A 270 31.14 11.14 29.99
CA GLU A 270 30.12 11.66 30.91
C GLU A 270 29.05 10.62 31.26
N LEU A 271 29.02 9.48 30.56
CA LEU A 271 28.17 8.33 30.85
C LEU A 271 29.01 7.19 31.47
N GLU A 272 28.46 6.48 32.46
CA GLU A 272 29.17 5.38 33.11
C GLU A 272 29.31 4.19 32.14
N ASP A 273 30.30 3.32 32.39
CA ASP A 273 30.73 2.27 31.45
C ASP A 273 29.64 1.22 31.10
N GLU A 274 28.45 1.29 31.69
CA GLU A 274 27.31 0.39 31.47
C GLU A 274 26.12 1.04 30.73
N ASP A 275 26.19 2.32 30.37
CA ASP A 275 25.04 3.04 29.81
C ASP A 275 24.87 2.78 28.31
N GLU A 276 24.49 1.57 27.91
CA GLU A 276 23.86 1.33 26.60
C GLU A 276 22.40 1.79 26.70
N ARG A 277 21.97 2.71 25.81
CA ARG A 277 20.57 3.14 25.81
C ARG A 277 19.71 2.10 25.09
N VAL A 278 19.32 1.06 25.82
CA VAL A 278 18.41 0.00 25.35
C VAL A 278 16.96 0.44 25.55
N VAL A 279 16.18 0.42 24.47
CA VAL A 279 14.73 0.60 24.50
C VAL A 279 14.07 -0.69 24.04
N THR A 280 13.33 -1.32 24.94
CA THR A 280 12.52 -2.50 24.60
C THR A 280 11.12 -2.07 24.16
N LEU A 281 10.74 -2.45 22.95
CA LEU A 281 9.40 -2.30 22.39
C LEU A 281 8.71 -3.67 22.45
N ARG A 282 7.56 -3.77 23.14
CA ARG A 282 6.86 -5.05 23.34
C ARG A 282 5.42 -4.96 22.87
N GLU A 283 5.09 -5.80 21.90
CA GLU A 283 3.73 -6.01 21.44
C GLU A 283 3.57 -7.46 20.99
N ARG A 284 3.12 -8.33 21.92
CA ARG A 284 3.08 -9.78 21.68
C ARG A 284 2.37 -10.11 20.35
N PRO A 285 3.00 -10.92 19.48
CA PRO A 285 4.13 -11.81 19.76
C PRO A 285 5.50 -11.18 19.47
N LEU A 286 5.53 -9.90 19.08
CA LEU A 286 6.73 -9.20 18.66
C LEU A 286 7.38 -8.50 19.85
N THR A 287 8.67 -8.76 20.05
CA THR A 287 9.53 -8.01 20.95
C THR A 287 10.70 -7.48 20.14
N ALA A 288 11.02 -6.20 20.30
CA ALA A 288 12.19 -5.60 19.71
C ALA A 288 13.00 -4.87 20.76
N GLU A 289 14.32 -4.98 20.67
CA GLU A 289 15.28 -4.23 21.47
C GLU A 289 16.07 -3.34 20.53
N VAL A 290 16.09 -2.05 20.84
CA VAL A 290 16.80 -1.04 20.06
C VAL A 290 17.83 -0.39 20.96
N ALA A 291 19.09 -0.46 20.57
CA ALA A 291 20.19 0.03 21.37
C ALA A 291 21.12 0.93 20.56
N VAL A 292 21.51 2.07 21.14
CA VAL A 292 22.54 2.94 20.53
C VAL A 292 23.88 2.58 21.17
N THR A 293 24.85 2.21 20.34
CA THR A 293 26.18 1.80 20.78
C THR A 293 27.15 2.99 20.80
N ARG A 294 28.28 2.84 21.51
CA ARG A 294 29.32 3.87 21.61
C ARG A 294 30.03 4.14 20.29
N ASP A 295 30.06 3.15 19.40
CA ASP A 295 30.72 3.24 18.10
C ASP A 295 29.88 4.00 17.05
N GLY A 296 28.77 4.62 17.47
CA GLY A 296 27.88 5.37 16.58
C GLY A 296 26.99 4.47 15.74
N MET A 297 26.65 3.28 16.24
CA MET A 297 25.75 2.34 15.59
C MET A 297 24.44 2.22 16.37
N VAL A 298 23.40 1.75 15.68
CA VAL A 298 22.15 1.31 16.28
C VAL A 298 21.98 -0.17 16.01
N ASP A 299 21.86 -0.92 17.09
CA ASP A 299 21.51 -2.33 17.06
C ASP A 299 20.00 -2.46 17.22
N VAL A 300 19.40 -3.28 16.36
CA VAL A 300 17.98 -3.63 16.39
C VAL A 300 17.89 -5.14 16.43
N GLU A 301 17.50 -5.69 17.56
CA GLU A 301 17.16 -7.10 17.72
C GLU A 301 15.64 -7.25 17.70
N LEU A 302 15.14 -8.25 16.98
CA LEU A 302 13.71 -8.50 16.86
C LEU A 302 13.43 -9.98 17.04
N ALA A 303 12.45 -10.30 17.88
CA ALA A 303 11.93 -11.63 18.12
C ALA A 303 10.41 -11.67 17.86
N ILE A 304 9.94 -12.70 17.17
CA ILE A 304 8.52 -12.99 16.93
C ILE A 304 8.22 -14.38 17.46
N ASP A 305 7.45 -14.43 18.54
CA ASP A 305 7.00 -15.70 19.12
C ASP A 305 5.95 -16.38 18.23
N ASP A 306 6.15 -17.66 17.94
CA ASP A 306 5.09 -18.51 17.39
C ASP A 306 4.35 -19.19 18.55
N ASP A 307 3.03 -18.99 18.61
CA ASP A 307 2.18 -19.62 19.62
C ASP A 307 1.82 -21.08 19.29
N GLY A 308 2.37 -21.62 18.20
CA GLY A 308 2.18 -22.99 17.76
C GLY A 308 0.89 -23.22 16.95
N THR A 309 0.10 -22.17 16.72
CA THR A 309 -1.12 -22.25 15.90
C THR A 309 -0.74 -22.11 14.43
N ALA A 310 -0.65 -23.22 13.71
CA ALA A 310 -0.33 -23.20 12.29
C ALA A 310 -1.44 -22.48 11.48
N PRO A 311 -1.12 -21.37 10.79
CA PRO A 311 -2.10 -20.68 9.96
C PRO A 311 -2.38 -21.48 8.68
N VAL A 312 -3.56 -21.26 8.06
CA VAL A 312 -3.92 -21.89 6.78
C VAL A 312 -2.93 -21.54 5.67
N ARG A 313 -2.42 -20.32 5.69
CA ARG A 313 -1.34 -19.83 4.83
C ARG A 313 -0.36 -19.04 5.67
N SER A 314 0.93 -19.24 5.40
CA SER A 314 1.97 -18.46 6.05
C SER A 314 2.85 -17.75 5.05
N VAL A 315 3.27 -16.54 5.40
CA VAL A 315 4.22 -15.74 4.60
C VAL A 315 5.59 -16.43 4.50
N ALA A 316 5.96 -17.24 5.49
CA ALA A 316 7.19 -18.03 5.47
C ALA A 316 7.19 -19.14 4.40
N GLN A 317 6.02 -19.50 3.84
CA GLN A 317 5.93 -20.45 2.72
C GLN A 317 6.45 -19.82 1.42
N ASP A 318 6.53 -18.50 1.34
CA ASP A 318 7.03 -17.78 0.17
C ASP A 318 8.56 -17.54 0.20
N GLY A 319 9.26 -17.97 1.25
CA GLY A 319 10.72 -17.90 1.36
C GLY A 319 11.22 -17.25 2.66
N PRO A 320 12.54 -17.00 2.76
CA PRO A 320 13.14 -16.31 3.91
C PRO A 320 12.47 -14.96 4.16
N LEU A 321 12.19 -14.64 5.42
CA LEU A 321 11.47 -13.42 5.78
C LEU A 321 12.44 -12.26 5.98
N CYS A 322 12.05 -11.10 5.48
CA CYS A 322 12.77 -9.85 5.62
C CYS A 322 11.86 -8.83 6.30
N TYR A 323 12.21 -8.42 7.52
CA TYR A 323 11.48 -7.43 8.29
C TYR A 323 11.96 -6.00 7.97
N PRO A 324 11.07 -5.08 7.62
CA PRO A 324 11.46 -3.70 7.32
C PRO A 324 11.74 -2.90 8.60
N VAL A 325 12.96 -2.38 8.73
CA VAL A 325 13.33 -1.40 9.76
C VAL A 325 13.45 -0.03 9.10
N ARG A 326 12.64 0.94 9.55
CA ARG A 326 12.66 2.30 9.00
C ARG A 326 13.35 3.26 9.96
N MET A 327 14.28 4.05 9.44
CA MET A 327 14.93 5.14 10.17
C MET A 327 14.51 6.45 9.53
N ASN A 328 13.81 7.29 10.29
CA ASN A 328 13.29 8.56 9.81
C ASN A 328 13.86 9.71 10.64
N PRO A 329 14.75 10.54 10.07
CA PRO A 329 15.21 11.75 10.74
C PRO A 329 14.04 12.68 11.07
N VAL A 330 14.06 13.27 12.26
CA VAL A 330 13.02 14.20 12.71
C VAL A 330 13.20 15.52 11.98
N ARG A 331 12.20 15.91 11.18
CA ARG A 331 12.22 17.14 10.38
C ARG A 331 12.47 18.37 11.26
N GLY A 332 13.37 19.25 10.82
CA GLY A 332 13.70 20.50 11.49
C GLY A 332 14.95 20.45 12.38
N THR A 333 15.60 19.28 12.48
CA THR A 333 16.95 19.17 13.03
C THR A 333 17.98 19.56 11.97
N ALA A 334 19.00 20.33 12.36
CA ALA A 334 20.10 20.67 11.46
C ALA A 334 20.89 19.38 11.12
N GLY A 335 21.11 19.10 9.84
CA GLY A 335 21.76 17.86 9.41
C GLY A 335 20.83 16.66 9.24
N ALA A 336 19.50 16.83 9.34
CA ALA A 336 18.53 15.74 9.15
C ALA A 336 18.83 14.95 7.86
N GLY A 337 19.25 13.70 8.03
CA GLY A 337 19.57 12.80 6.93
C GLY A 337 18.36 12.48 6.05
N VAL A 338 18.58 11.64 5.04
CA VAL A 338 17.49 11.10 4.22
C VAL A 338 16.88 9.90 4.96
N PRO A 339 15.53 9.75 4.98
CA PRO A 339 14.91 8.53 5.50
C PRO A 339 15.51 7.28 4.87
N ALA A 340 15.88 6.32 5.71
CA ALA A 340 16.46 5.06 5.31
C ALA A 340 15.54 3.89 5.69
N ARG A 341 15.67 2.80 4.93
CA ARG A 341 14.99 1.55 5.21
C ARG A 341 15.99 0.41 5.05
N TYR A 342 15.97 -0.51 5.99
CA TYR A 342 16.77 -1.71 5.99
C TYR A 342 15.85 -2.93 6.04
N TRP A 343 16.31 -4.04 5.47
CA TRP A 343 15.61 -5.31 5.47
C TRP A 343 16.37 -6.30 6.35
N MET A 344 15.88 -6.48 7.58
CA MET A 344 16.40 -7.45 8.54
C MET A 344 16.01 -8.86 8.10
N VAL A 345 16.97 -9.75 7.91
CA VAL A 345 16.65 -11.16 7.68
C VAL A 345 16.20 -11.77 8.99
N LEU A 346 15.06 -12.45 8.96
CA LEU A 346 14.55 -13.22 10.07
C LEU A 346 14.89 -14.69 9.88
N ASP A 347 15.56 -15.24 10.86
CA ASP A 347 15.91 -16.64 10.95
C ASP A 347 15.00 -17.37 11.91
N ARG A 348 14.71 -18.62 11.58
CA ARG A 348 13.92 -19.47 12.46
C ARG A 348 14.79 -19.96 13.61
N ALA A 349 14.41 -19.60 14.83
CA ALA A 349 15.09 -20.00 16.05
C ALA A 349 14.07 -20.61 17.02
N GLY A 350 14.18 -21.92 17.27
CA GLY A 350 13.19 -22.64 18.06
C GLY A 350 11.80 -22.60 17.40
N SER A 351 10.77 -22.17 18.15
CA SER A 351 9.42 -21.99 17.60
C SER A 351 9.25 -20.66 16.85
N GLY A 352 10.04 -19.63 17.15
CA GLY A 352 9.84 -18.27 16.63
C GLY A 352 10.78 -17.85 15.51
N TRP A 353 10.78 -16.54 15.27
CA TRP A 353 11.66 -15.84 14.32
C TRP A 353 12.51 -14.82 15.05
N ASN A 354 13.81 -14.80 14.78
CA ASN A 354 14.73 -13.80 15.33
C ASN A 354 15.48 -13.10 14.19
N GLY A 355 15.77 -11.82 14.37
CA GLY A 355 16.61 -11.06 13.46
C GLY A 355 17.42 -10.01 14.20
N PHE A 356 18.51 -9.59 13.57
CA PHE A 356 19.41 -8.59 14.11
C PHE A 356 19.93 -7.71 12.99
N LEU A 357 19.99 -6.40 13.23
CA LEU A 357 20.56 -5.41 12.33
C LEU A 357 21.42 -4.43 13.12
N THR A 358 22.56 -4.07 12.55
CA THR A 358 23.44 -3.00 13.02
C THR A 358 23.57 -1.95 11.93
N VAL A 359 23.20 -0.71 12.23
CA VAL A 359 23.15 0.39 11.24
C VAL A 359 23.78 1.67 11.78
N PRO A 360 24.40 2.52 10.94
CA PRO A 360 24.96 3.78 11.42
C PRO A 360 23.87 4.71 11.99
N VAL A 361 24.19 5.40 13.09
CA VAL A 361 23.33 6.42 13.71
C VAL A 361 23.15 7.61 12.77
N PRO A 362 21.91 8.02 12.44
CA PRO A 362 21.66 9.27 11.72
C PRO A 362 21.97 10.49 12.59
N ASP A 363 22.40 11.58 11.97
CA ASP A 363 22.61 12.86 12.65
C ASP A 363 21.31 13.41 13.28
N GLY A 364 21.44 13.96 14.48
CA GLY A 364 20.36 14.56 15.25
C GLY A 364 19.37 13.55 15.84
N GLN A 365 18.09 13.92 15.86
CA GLN A 365 17.00 13.07 16.33
C GLN A 365 16.41 12.25 15.19
N PHE A 366 16.08 11.00 15.47
CA PHE A 366 15.50 10.08 14.50
C PHE A 366 14.52 9.11 15.14
N ASP A 367 13.55 8.67 14.35
CA ASP A 367 12.58 7.65 14.72
C ASP A 367 12.94 6.32 14.07
N ILE A 368 13.00 5.25 14.87
CA ILE A 368 13.07 3.87 14.39
C ILE A 368 11.68 3.26 14.45
N GLY A 369 11.16 2.86 13.29
CA GLY A 369 9.82 2.29 13.14
C GLY A 369 9.86 0.84 12.67
N LEU A 370 9.08 0.00 13.36
CA LEU A 370 8.95 -1.44 13.14
C LEU A 370 7.51 -1.85 12.81
N ASP A 371 6.68 -0.92 12.31
CA ASP A 371 5.24 -1.17 12.10
C ASP A 371 4.88 -1.83 10.77
N ALA A 372 5.82 -1.90 9.83
CA ALA A 372 5.55 -2.44 8.51
C ALA A 372 5.64 -3.98 8.50
N PRO A 373 4.73 -4.68 7.80
CA PRO A 373 4.74 -6.14 7.75
C PRO A 373 5.99 -6.68 7.01
N PRO A 374 6.52 -7.86 7.41
CA PRO A 374 7.62 -8.49 6.72
C PRO A 374 7.24 -8.94 5.30
N LEU A 375 8.25 -9.07 4.44
CA LEU A 375 8.14 -9.64 3.10
C LEU A 375 9.05 -10.84 2.96
N ALA A 376 8.67 -11.83 2.16
CA ALA A 376 9.61 -12.85 1.74
C ALA A 376 10.66 -12.26 0.77
N LEU A 377 11.90 -12.72 0.87
CA LEU A 377 13.05 -12.26 0.07
C LEU A 377 12.75 -12.20 -1.45
N PRO A 378 12.05 -13.17 -2.08
CA PRO A 378 11.71 -13.08 -3.52
C PRO A 378 10.84 -11.88 -3.90
N PHE A 379 10.20 -11.21 -2.94
CA PHE A 379 9.34 -10.05 -3.16
C PHE A 379 10.06 -8.72 -2.95
N LEU A 380 11.36 -8.73 -2.71
CA LEU A 380 12.20 -7.53 -2.72
C LEU A 380 12.68 -7.16 -4.15
N ASP A 381 12.00 -7.70 -5.18
CA ASP A 381 12.27 -7.54 -6.61
C ASP A 381 12.23 -6.10 -7.12
N ARG A 382 11.57 -5.21 -6.36
CA ARG A 382 11.40 -3.78 -6.67
C ARG A 382 12.10 -2.86 -5.69
N VAL A 383 12.84 -3.41 -4.73
CA VAL A 383 13.61 -2.61 -3.78
C VAL A 383 14.82 -2.03 -4.51
N PRO A 384 15.13 -0.73 -4.32
CA PRO A 384 16.31 -0.12 -4.93
C PRO A 384 17.59 -0.87 -4.55
N LEU A 385 18.51 -1.01 -5.50
CA LEU A 385 19.78 -1.73 -5.30
C LEU A 385 20.57 -1.19 -4.09
N ALA A 386 20.61 0.13 -3.91
CA ALA A 386 21.29 0.75 -2.78
C ALA A 386 20.68 0.37 -1.41
N GLU A 387 19.35 0.23 -1.35
CA GLU A 387 18.63 -0.17 -0.14
C GLU A 387 18.92 -1.65 0.20
N LEU A 388 18.94 -2.53 -0.81
CA LEU A 388 19.34 -3.93 -0.63
C LEU A 388 20.79 -4.05 -0.17
N ARG A 389 21.73 -3.36 -0.83
CA ARG A 389 23.13 -3.39 -0.46
C ARG A 389 23.35 -2.89 0.98
N ALA A 390 22.74 -1.77 1.34
CA ALA A 390 22.79 -1.27 2.72
C ALA A 390 22.23 -2.29 3.73
N SER A 391 21.17 -3.02 3.35
CA SER A 391 20.61 -4.10 4.17
C SER A 391 21.59 -5.27 4.31
N LEU A 392 22.31 -5.68 3.25
CA LEU A 392 23.30 -6.76 3.33
C LEU A 392 24.39 -6.43 4.35
N HIS A 393 24.95 -5.21 4.31
CA HIS A 393 25.96 -4.77 5.29
C HIS A 393 25.41 -4.72 6.72
N ALA A 394 24.14 -4.31 6.88
CA ALA A 394 23.55 -4.14 8.19
C ALA A 394 23.20 -5.46 8.90
N ASN A 395 23.07 -6.58 8.17
CA ASN A 395 22.81 -7.90 8.75
C ASN A 395 24.14 -8.61 9.08
N GLU A 396 24.89 -8.08 10.06
CA GLU A 396 26.25 -8.55 10.37
C GLU A 396 26.31 -10.03 10.80
N LEU A 397 25.22 -10.57 11.37
CA LEU A 397 25.15 -11.98 11.79
C LEU A 397 24.91 -12.95 10.62
N ILE A 398 24.60 -12.44 9.42
CA ILE A 398 24.38 -13.25 8.22
C ILE A 398 25.68 -13.29 7.39
N GLY A 399 26.42 -14.39 7.51
CA GLY A 399 27.66 -14.59 6.75
C GLY A 399 27.44 -14.73 5.24
N SER A 400 28.49 -14.46 4.44
CA SER A 400 28.44 -14.49 2.97
C SER A 400 27.90 -15.81 2.40
N THR A 401 28.28 -16.97 2.96
CA THR A 401 27.74 -18.28 2.54
C THR A 401 26.22 -18.34 2.62
N ARG A 402 25.64 -17.85 3.72
CA ARG A 402 24.20 -17.87 3.94
C ARG A 402 23.48 -16.90 3.01
N TRP A 403 24.09 -15.75 2.73
CA TRP A 403 23.57 -14.82 1.72
C TRP A 403 23.48 -15.47 0.34
N HIS A 404 24.54 -16.18 -0.08
CA HIS A 404 24.54 -16.94 -1.33
C HIS A 404 23.45 -18.00 -1.35
N GLU A 405 23.32 -18.82 -0.29
CA GLU A 405 22.27 -19.84 -0.18
C GLU A 405 20.86 -19.27 -0.36
N MET A 406 20.57 -18.11 0.26
CA MET A 406 19.27 -17.47 0.16
C MET A 406 19.02 -16.82 -1.22
N ILE A 407 20.05 -16.24 -1.83
CA ILE A 407 19.94 -15.45 -3.06
C ILE A 407 20.01 -16.34 -4.32
N ASP A 408 20.72 -17.46 -4.29
CA ASP A 408 20.86 -18.38 -5.44
C ASP A 408 19.52 -18.99 -5.88
N GLY A 409 18.56 -19.13 -4.96
CA GLY A 409 17.21 -19.60 -5.26
C GLY A 409 16.30 -18.56 -5.93
N LEU A 410 16.74 -17.31 -6.05
CA LEU A 410 15.95 -16.23 -6.64
C LEU A 410 16.01 -16.26 -8.18
N HIS A 411 15.10 -15.52 -8.82
CA HIS A 411 15.14 -15.39 -10.27
C HIS A 411 16.40 -14.62 -10.72
N ARG A 412 17.01 -15.01 -11.83
CA ARG A 412 18.30 -14.45 -12.31
C ARG A 412 18.39 -12.91 -12.43
N HIS A 413 17.27 -12.23 -12.59
CA HIS A 413 17.20 -10.76 -12.69
C HIS A 413 16.85 -10.07 -11.37
N HIS A 414 16.92 -10.80 -10.24
CA HIS A 414 16.58 -10.23 -8.94
C HIS A 414 17.70 -9.27 -8.52
N PRO A 415 17.38 -8.04 -8.08
CA PRO A 415 18.39 -7.04 -7.74
C PRO A 415 19.32 -7.49 -6.60
N ALA A 416 18.89 -8.45 -5.77
CA ALA A 416 19.74 -9.05 -4.73
C ALA A 416 21.00 -9.74 -5.27
N HIS A 417 20.98 -10.32 -6.48
CA HIS A 417 22.20 -10.90 -7.07
C HIS A 417 23.26 -9.82 -7.31
N THR A 418 22.85 -8.66 -7.80
CA THR A 418 23.74 -7.52 -8.02
C THR A 418 24.18 -6.89 -6.71
N ALA A 419 23.30 -6.84 -5.71
CA ALA A 419 23.64 -6.35 -4.37
C ALA A 419 24.71 -7.24 -3.70
N LEU A 420 24.52 -8.57 -3.77
CA LEU A 420 25.45 -9.55 -3.21
C LEU A 420 26.82 -9.48 -3.89
N ALA A 421 26.86 -9.45 -5.23
CA ALA A 421 28.13 -9.34 -5.96
C ALA A 421 28.91 -8.05 -5.61
N ALA A 422 28.21 -6.95 -5.34
CA ALA A 422 28.85 -5.71 -4.88
C ALA A 422 29.32 -5.80 -3.42
N TYR A 423 28.55 -6.46 -2.56
CA TYR A 423 28.90 -6.72 -1.16
C TYR A 423 30.17 -7.60 -1.05
N ASP A 424 30.25 -8.69 -1.82
CA ASP A 424 31.42 -9.59 -1.77
C ASP A 424 32.69 -8.92 -2.29
N ALA A 425 32.58 -8.01 -3.27
CA ALA A 425 33.73 -7.27 -3.79
C ALA A 425 34.35 -6.29 -2.75
N GLU A 426 33.66 -6.04 -1.65
CA GLU A 426 34.06 -5.12 -0.58
C GLU A 426 34.54 -5.84 0.67
N LEU A 427 34.36 -7.16 0.74
CA LEU A 427 34.89 -7.97 1.84
C LEU A 427 36.42 -8.11 1.68
N PRO A 428 37.20 -7.90 2.76
CA PRO A 428 38.64 -8.13 2.71
C PRO A 428 38.94 -9.62 2.44
N GLU A 429 39.90 -9.88 1.55
CA GLU A 429 40.38 -11.23 1.16
C GLU A 429 40.92 -12.06 2.33
#